data_AF-A0A7K4CIV9-F1
#
_entry.id   AF-A0A7K4CIV9-F1
#
_cell.length_a   1.000
_cell.length_b   1.000
_cell.length_c   1.000
_cell.angle_alpha   90.00
_cell.angle_beta   90.00
_cell.angle_gamma   90.00
#
_symmetry.space_group_name_H-M   'P 1'
#
loop_
_entity.id
_entity.type
_entity.pdbx_description
1 polymer ?
#
loop_
_entity_poly.entity_id
_entity_poly.type
_entity_poly.pdbx_seq_one_letter_code
_entity_poly.pdbx_strand_id
1 'polypeptide(L)' 'MKAIQEYMKHKPCLRGQILDRGELKRVAQACGLSPQEARSELKRLGFTLTTNHHGLRIWRKQQEEDAVVSTSES' A
#
# COMPACT_ATOMS: atom_id res chain seq x y z
N MET A 1 -17.76 -1.17 9.42
CA MET A 1 -16.62 -1.65 8.60
C MET A 1 -15.37 -0.91 9.04
N LYS A 2 -14.23 -1.58 9.18
CA LYS A 2 -12.97 -0.90 9.51
C LYS A 2 -12.28 -0.50 8.21
N ALA A 3 -11.92 0.77 8.08
CA ALA A 3 -11.19 1.24 6.90
C ALA A 3 -9.79 0.62 6.87
N ILE A 4 -9.27 0.30 5.67
CA ILE A 4 -7.90 -0.21 5.50
C ILE A 4 -6.88 0.71 6.18
N GLN A 5 -7.09 2.02 6.10
CA GLN A 5 -6.27 3.02 6.76
C GLN A 5 -6.21 2.83 8.29
N GLU A 6 -7.33 2.54 8.94
CA GLU A 6 -7.40 2.32 10.38
C GLU A 6 -6.73 0.99 10.77
N TYR A 7 -6.96 -0.05 9.98
CA TYR A 7 -6.27 -1.34 10.15
C TYR A 7 -4.74 -1.19 10.09
N MET A 8 -4.24 -0.39 9.16
CA MET A 8 -2.80 -0.13 9.01
C MET A 8 -2.23 0.71 10.16
N LYS A 9 -2.99 1.69 10.71
CA LYS A 9 -2.57 2.45 11.89
C LYS A 9 -2.28 1.57 13.10
N HIS A 10 -3.04 0.49 13.26
CA HIS A 10 -2.85 -0.48 14.34
C HIS A 10 -1.80 -1.57 14.04
N LYS A 11 -1.21 -1.56 12.84
CA LYS A 11 -0.20 -2.54 12.42
C LYS A 11 1.09 -1.85 11.94
N PRO A 12 1.95 -1.42 12.88
CA PRO A 12 3.20 -0.74 12.54
C PRO A 12 4.14 -1.60 11.68
N CYS A 13 4.02 -2.94 11.73
CA CYS A 13 4.79 -3.86 10.89
C CYS A 13 4.52 -3.70 9.38
N LEU A 14 3.35 -3.17 9.00
CA LEU A 14 3.01 -2.95 7.60
C LEU A 14 3.66 -1.69 7.01
N ARG A 15 4.45 -0.90 7.77
CA ARG A 15 5.31 0.26 7.38
C ARG A 15 5.06 0.89 5.97
N GLY A 16 3.82 1.15 5.60
CA GLY A 16 3.47 1.62 4.25
C GLY A 16 3.75 0.65 3.09
N GLN A 17 4.03 -0.63 3.32
CA GLN A 17 4.23 -1.68 2.31
C GLN A 17 3.35 -2.91 2.59
N ILE A 18 2.64 -3.41 1.57
CA ILE A 18 1.76 -4.59 1.67
C ILE A 18 2.00 -5.52 0.48
N LEU A 19 2.30 -6.80 0.71
CA LEU A 19 2.38 -7.81 -0.36
C LEU A 19 1.02 -8.08 -1.01
N ASP A 20 0.94 -7.96 -2.34
CA ASP A 20 -0.33 -8.08 -3.10
C ASP A 20 -0.95 -9.48 -3.03
N ARG A 21 -0.14 -10.55 -3.02
CA ARG A 21 -0.66 -11.93 -3.02
C ARG A 21 -0.91 -12.49 -1.62
N GLY A 22 -0.14 -12.05 -0.62
CA GLY A 22 -0.17 -12.62 0.73
C GLY A 22 -0.93 -11.73 1.71
N GLU A 23 -0.37 -10.54 1.97
CA GLU A 23 -0.84 -9.65 3.02
C GLU A 23 -2.13 -8.93 2.65
N LEU A 24 -2.28 -8.53 1.38
CA LEU A 24 -3.50 -7.90 0.88
C LEU A 24 -4.74 -8.74 1.17
N LYS A 25 -4.65 -10.07 1.01
CA LYS A 25 -5.78 -10.97 1.29
C LYS A 25 -6.18 -10.92 2.76
N ARG A 26 -5.20 -10.85 3.68
CA ARG A 26 -5.45 -10.74 5.12
C ARG A 26 -6.03 -9.36 5.49
N VAL A 27 -5.53 -8.30 4.87
CA VAL A 27 -6.05 -6.93 5.03
C VAL A 27 -7.50 -6.86 4.55
N ALA A 28 -7.78 -7.39 3.36
CA ALA A 28 -9.11 -7.42 2.77
C ALA A 28 -10.10 -8.17 3.68
N GLN A 29 -9.74 -9.38 4.13
CA GLN A 29 -10.56 -10.16 5.05
C GLN A 29 -10.81 -9.44 6.38
N ALA A 30 -9.79 -8.81 6.97
CA ALA A 30 -9.95 -8.07 8.22
C ALA A 30 -10.81 -6.80 8.09
N CYS A 31 -10.86 -6.21 6.91
CA CYS A 31 -11.70 -5.04 6.61
C CYS A 31 -13.09 -5.43 6.10
N GLY A 32 -13.35 -6.72 5.84
CA GLY A 32 -14.60 -7.20 5.25
C GLY A 32 -14.73 -6.87 3.75
N LEU A 33 -13.60 -6.72 3.05
CA LEU A 33 -13.53 -6.35 1.64
C LEU A 33 -13.10 -7.53 0.78
N SER A 34 -13.45 -7.51 -0.50
CA SER A 34 -12.81 -8.36 -1.51
C SER A 34 -11.37 -7.90 -1.80
N PRO A 35 -10.50 -8.78 -2.32
CA PRO A 35 -9.16 -8.38 -2.74
C PRO A 35 -9.17 -7.27 -3.79
N GLN A 36 -10.15 -7.26 -4.69
CA GLN A 36 -10.30 -6.21 -5.71
C GLN A 36 -10.63 -4.86 -5.07
N GLU A 37 -11.60 -4.82 -4.15
CA GLU A 37 -11.95 -3.60 -3.42
C GLU A 37 -10.79 -3.08 -2.59
N ALA A 38 -10.05 -3.98 -1.93
CA ALA A 38 -8.87 -3.60 -1.17
C ALA A 38 -7.79 -2.95 -2.05
N ARG A 39 -7.59 -3.42 -3.30
CA ARG A 39 -6.67 -2.78 -4.25
C ARG A 39 -7.15 -1.40 -4.67
N SER A 40 -8.44 -1.26 -4.97
CA SER A 40 -9.03 0.03 -5.33
C SER A 40 -8.89 1.05 -4.20
N GLU A 41 -9.12 0.60 -2.96
CA GLU A 41 -8.97 1.43 -1.77
C GLU A 41 -7.50 1.81 -1.50
N LEU A 42 -6.57 0.87 -1.68
CA LEU A 42 -5.13 1.18 -1.60
C LEU A 42 -4.71 2.23 -2.64
N LYS A 43 -5.17 2.12 -3.89
CA LYS A 43 -4.95 3.17 -4.90
C LYS A 43 -5.51 4.52 -4.46
N ARG A 44 -6.74 4.54 -3.94
CA ARG A 44 -7.42 5.75 -3.44
C ARG A 44 -6.64 6.40 -2.27
N LEU A 45 -5.96 5.59 -1.46
CA LEU A 45 -5.12 6.03 -0.35
C LEU A 45 -3.70 6.46 -0.77
N GLY A 46 -3.39 6.43 -2.08
CA GLY A 46 -2.11 6.85 -2.64
C GLY A 46 -1.04 5.75 -2.63
N PHE A 47 -1.42 4.47 -2.50
CA PHE A 47 -0.48 3.36 -2.67
C PHE A 47 -0.32 3.02 -4.15
N THR A 48 0.92 2.72 -4.53
CA THR A 48 1.28 2.28 -5.88
C THR A 48 1.73 0.83 -5.84
N LEU A 49 1.29 0.04 -6.82
CA LEU A 49 1.74 -1.33 -6.99
C LEU A 49 3.12 -1.31 -7.68
N THR A 50 4.12 -1.88 -7.01
CA THR A 50 5.50 -1.97 -7.49
C THR A 50 6.03 -3.39 -7.27
N THR A 51 7.20 -3.69 -7.83
CA THR A 51 7.88 -4.97 -7.60
C THR A 51 9.12 -4.70 -6.74
N ASN A 52 9.33 -5.47 -5.68
CA ASN A 52 10.52 -5.35 -4.84
C ASN A 52 11.74 -6.05 -5.47
N HIS A 53 12.92 -5.90 -4.86
CA HIS A 53 14.18 -6.54 -5.30
C HIS A 53 14.12 -8.08 -5.37
N HIS A 54 13.14 -8.70 -4.73
CA HIS A 54 12.90 -10.15 -4.75
C HIS A 54 11.88 -10.59 -5.81
N GLY A 55 11.43 -9.68 -6.69
CA GLY A 55 10.43 -9.99 -7.72
C GLY A 55 8.99 -10.09 -7.20
N LEU A 56 8.73 -9.68 -5.96
CA LEU A 56 7.39 -9.74 -5.37
C LEU A 56 6.64 -8.42 -5.56
N ARG A 57 5.36 -8.54 -5.90
CA ARG A 57 4.44 -7.40 -6.02
C ARG A 57 4.05 -6.86 -4.65
N ILE A 58 4.38 -5.60 -4.39
CA ILE A 58 4.07 -4.87 -3.16
C ILE A 58 3.32 -3.58 -3.46
N TRP A 59 2.34 -3.25 -2.63
CA TRP A 59 1.70 -1.95 -2.57
C TRP A 59 2.51 -1.09 -1.63
N ARG A 60 3.12 -0.01 -2.12
CA ARG A 60 3.83 0.95 -1.27
C ARG A 60 3.18 2.32 -1.34
N LYS A 61 3.11 3.02 -0.22
CA LYS A 61 2.81 4.46 -0.22
C LYS A 61 4.14 5.18 -0.45
N GLN A 62 4.25 5.98 -1.50
CA GLN A 62 5.37 6.91 -1.62
C GLN A 62 5.25 7.89 -0.43
N GLN A 63 6.23 7.87 0.48
CA GLN A 63 6.36 8.96 1.43
C GLN A 63 6.86 10.18 0.64
N GLU A 64 6.37 11.38 0.96
CA GLU A 64 6.65 12.62 0.24
C GLU A 64 8.16 12.98 0.11
N GLU A 65 9.07 12.22 0.75
CA GLU A 65 10.52 12.43 0.64
C GLU A 65 11.11 12.07 -0.74
N ASP A 66 10.45 11.26 -1.57
CA ASP A 66 10.92 10.97 -2.95
C ASP A 66 10.45 12.03 -3.99
N ALA A 67 9.62 13.02 -3.59
CA ALA A 67 9.10 14.05 -4.49
C ALA A 67 10.06 15.24 -4.70
N VAL A 68 11.26 15.23 -4.09
CA VAL A 68 12.21 16.38 -4.14
C VAL A 68 13.27 16.24 -5.25
N VAL A 69 13.33 15.14 -6.00
CA VAL A 69 14.31 14.98 -7.10
C VAL A 69 13.61 14.95 -8.46
N SER A 70 13.07 16.09 -8.90
CA SER A 70 13.01 16.44 -10.33
C SER A 70 12.50 17.87 -10.56
N THR A 71 13.16 18.89 -10.00
CA THR A 71 13.07 20.27 -10.52
C THR A 71 14.41 20.97 -10.30
N SER A 72 15.40 20.70 -11.15
CA SER A 72 16.55 21.59 -11.39
C SER A 72 17.43 21.06 -12.53
N GLU A 73 17.28 21.63 -13.72
CA GLU A 73 18.35 21.92 -14.69
C GLU A 73 17.74 23.00 -15.62
N SER A 74 17.89 24.29 -15.28
CA SER A 74 18.99 25.21 -15.63
C SER A 74 19.18 25.36 -17.13
#